data_AF-A0AAF0PS23-F1
#
_entry.id   AF-A0AAF0PS23-F1
#
_cell.length_a   1.000
_cell.length_b   1.000
_cell.length_c   1.000
_cell.angle_alpha   90.00
_cell.angle_beta   90.00
_cell.angle_gamma   90.00
#
_symmetry.space_group_name_H-M   'P 1'
#
loop_
_entity.id
_entity.type
_entity.pdbx_description
1 polymer ?
#
loop_
_entity_poly.entity_id
_entity_poly.type
_entity_poly.pdbx_seq_one_letter_code
_entity_poly.pdbx_strand_id
1 'polypeptide(L)'
;MNQLEFLESKVSEDPHNFIDEIKKILEVMKVTGIDCVELASYQLKDVAHIWSTQWKGNKGANAAPETSDCFIGAFLDRFFSRGLSEARAHEFMNLR
;
A
#
# COMPACT_ATOMS: atom_id res chain seq x y z
N MET A 1 3.23 20.18 -7.36
CA MET A 1 3.17 18.79 -7.88
C MET A 1 1.85 18.21 -7.42
N ASN A 2 1.13 17.47 -8.28
CA ASN A 2 -0.06 16.72 -7.82
C ASN A 2 0.41 15.71 -6.77
N GLN A 3 -0.13 15.80 -5.57
CA GLN A 3 0.19 14.90 -4.48
C GLN A 3 -0.60 13.61 -4.72
N LEU A 4 0.10 12.49 -4.92
CA LEU A 4 -0.53 11.18 -5.06
C LEU A 4 -0.86 10.70 -3.64
N GLU A 5 -2.13 10.77 -3.25
CA GLU A 5 -2.55 10.41 -1.89
C GLU A 5 -3.34 9.11 -1.93
N PHE A 6 -3.10 8.24 -0.95
CA PHE A 6 -3.94 7.05 -0.73
C PHE A 6 -4.71 7.17 0.59
N LEU A 7 -6.03 7.12 0.47
CA LEU A 7 -7.02 7.20 1.53
C LEU A 7 -7.93 5.98 1.46
N GLU A 8 -7.80 5.06 2.41
CA GLU A 8 -8.65 3.87 2.48
C GLU A 8 -10.16 4.21 2.53
N SER A 9 -10.52 5.37 3.09
CA SER A 9 -11.92 5.80 3.19
C SER A 9 -12.54 6.23 1.86
N LYS A 10 -11.74 6.45 0.80
CA LYS A 10 -12.24 6.71 -0.54
C LYS A 10 -12.39 5.38 -1.28
N VAL A 11 -13.63 4.93 -1.39
CA VAL A 11 -14.05 3.77 -2.20
C VAL A 11 -13.54 3.84 -3.66
N SER A 12 -13.16 5.02 -4.16
CA SER A 12 -12.68 5.22 -5.53
C SER A 12 -11.17 4.96 -5.74
N GLU A 13 -10.36 4.89 -4.68
CA GLU A 13 -8.91 4.71 -4.82
C GLU A 13 -8.56 3.22 -4.83
N ASP A 14 -8.26 2.69 -6.02
CA ASP A 14 -7.80 1.31 -6.21
C ASP A 14 -6.35 1.15 -5.70
N PRO A 15 -6.10 0.27 -4.72
CA PRO A 15 -4.76 0.00 -4.20
C PRO A 15 -3.77 -0.46 -5.28
N HIS A 16 -4.22 -1.14 -6.34
CA HIS A 16 -3.35 -1.54 -7.45
C HIS A 16 -2.89 -0.33 -8.26
N ASN A 17 -3.84 0.50 -8.71
CA ASN A 17 -3.52 1.73 -9.44
C ASN A 17 -2.60 2.66 -8.62
N PHE A 18 -2.80 2.77 -7.31
CA PHE A 18 -1.91 3.53 -6.43
C PHE A 18 -0.47 2.97 -6.42
N ILE A 19 -0.31 1.66 -6.26
CA ILE A 19 1.01 1.02 -6.28
C ILE A 19 1.68 1.14 -7.66
N ASP A 20 0.93 1.02 -8.75
CA ASP A 20 1.47 1.16 -10.10
C ASP A 20 1.93 2.60 -10.40
N GLU A 21 1.18 3.60 -9.97
CA GLU A 21 1.60 5.00 -10.09
C GLU A 21 2.83 5.30 -9.21
N ILE A 22 2.90 4.77 -7.99
CA ILE A 22 4.09 4.87 -7.14
C ILE A 22 5.30 4.21 -7.80
N LYS A 23 5.15 3.01 -8.37
CA LYS A 23 6.24 2.32 -9.08
C LYS A 23 6.76 3.14 -10.25
N LYS A 24 5.88 3.76 -11.05
CA LYS A 24 6.28 4.64 -12.17
C LYS A 24 7.09 5.85 -11.68
N ILE A 25 6.66 6.49 -10.60
CA ILE A 25 7.37 7.65 -10.02
C ILE A 25 8.76 7.22 -9.54
N LEU A 26 8.83 6.11 -8.80
CA LEU A 26 10.08 5.59 -8.26
C LEU A 26 11.05 5.14 -9.36
N GLU A 27 10.54 4.55 -10.45
CA GLU A 27 11.31 4.20 -11.64
C GLU A 27 11.92 5.45 -12.30
N VAL A 28 11.13 6.51 -12.48
CA VAL A 28 11.62 7.80 -13.01
C VAL A 28 12.69 8.40 -12.09
N MET A 29 12.52 8.28 -10.78
CA MET A 29 13.49 8.76 -9.79
C MET A 29 14.69 7.83 -9.60
N LYS A 30 14.69 6.63 -10.21
CA LYS A 30 15.71 5.58 -10.04
C LYS A 30 15.93 5.18 -8.58
N VAL A 31 14.87 5.24 -7.77
CA VAL A 31 14.91 4.87 -6.35
C VAL A 31 14.59 3.39 -6.18
N THR A 32 15.35 2.68 -5.36
CA THR A 32 15.18 1.24 -5.12
C THR A 32 15.37 0.88 -3.65
N GLY A 33 14.92 -0.31 -3.24
CA GLY A 33 15.19 -0.83 -1.89
C GLY A 33 14.45 -0.07 -0.79
N ILE A 34 15.19 0.37 0.24
CA ILE A 34 14.66 0.98 1.46
C ILE A 34 14.10 2.39 1.17
N ASP A 35 14.80 3.17 0.34
CA ASP A 35 14.39 4.53 -0.03
C ASP A 35 13.02 4.54 -0.71
N CYS A 36 12.70 3.49 -1.47
CA CYS A 36 11.38 3.27 -2.06
C CYS A 36 10.29 3.09 -0.99
N VAL A 37 10.55 2.24 0.02
CA VAL A 37 9.62 1.99 1.12
C VAL A 37 9.37 3.27 1.91
N GLU A 38 10.39 4.09 2.10
CA GLU A 38 10.26 5.37 2.80
C GLU A 38 9.42 6.36 1.99
N LEU A 39 9.73 6.55 0.71
CA LEU A 39 8.97 7.43 -0.20
C LEU A 39 7.51 7.01 -0.32
N ALA A 40 7.24 5.72 -0.47
CA ALA A 40 5.88 5.20 -0.53
C ALA A 40 5.12 5.49 0.77
N SER A 41 5.78 5.36 1.94
CA SER A 41 5.15 5.63 3.23
C SER A 41 4.76 7.09 3.44
N TYR A 42 5.47 8.06 2.83
CA TYR A 42 5.10 9.48 2.87
C TYR A 42 3.82 9.80 2.08
N GLN A 43 3.45 8.98 1.09
CA GLN A 43 2.22 9.16 0.31
C GLN A 43 0.98 8.56 0.99
N LEU A 44 1.17 7.75 2.04
CA LEU A 44 0.08 7.12 2.78
C LEU A 44 -0.54 8.09 3.80
N LYS A 45 -1.86 8.05 3.96
CA LYS A 45 -2.59 8.80 4.98
C LYS A 45 -3.44 7.89 5.87
N ASP A 46 -3.93 8.43 6.97
CA ASP A 46 -4.88 7.80 7.91
C ASP A 46 -4.49 6.36 8.29
N VAL A 47 -5.38 5.41 8.04
CA VAL A 47 -5.22 3.99 8.40
C VAL A 47 -4.01 3.36 7.70
N ALA A 48 -3.69 3.80 6.48
CA ALA A 48 -2.53 3.30 5.74
C ALA A 48 -1.21 3.80 6.32
N HIS A 49 -1.17 5.05 6.79
CA HIS A 49 0.00 5.59 7.49
C HIS A 49 0.22 4.92 8.85
N ILE A 50 -0.84 4.72 9.63
CA ILE A 50 -0.76 4.02 10.92
C ILE A 50 -0.28 2.58 10.71
N TRP A 51 -0.79 1.88 9.69
CA TRP A 51 -0.33 0.54 9.37
C TRP A 51 1.14 0.50 8.95
N SER A 52 1.61 1.44 8.12
CA SER A 52 2.99 1.42 7.63
C SER A 52 4.01 1.63 8.77
N THR A 53 3.69 2.49 9.72
CA THR A 53 4.53 2.70 10.92
C THR A 53 4.56 1.46 11.83
N GLN A 54 3.43 0.77 11.99
CA GLN A 54 3.37 -0.49 12.74
C GLN A 54 4.12 -1.62 12.03
N TRP A 55 3.98 -1.73 10.70
CA TRP A 55 4.67 -2.73 9.90
C TRP A 55 6.20 -2.58 10.02
N LYS A 56 6.71 -1.34 9.97
CA LYS A 56 8.12 -1.01 10.20
C LYS A 56 8.55 -1.32 11.64
N GLY A 57 7.77 -0.88 12.64
CA GLY A 57 8.10 -1.06 14.06
C GLY A 57 8.07 -2.51 14.55
N ASN A 58 7.31 -3.39 13.88
CA ASN A 58 7.21 -4.81 14.23
C ASN A 58 8.37 -5.67 13.71
N LYS A 59 9.27 -5.12 12.87
CA LYS A 59 10.49 -5.84 12.48
C LYS A 59 11.47 -5.88 13.66
N GLY A 60 11.78 -7.08 14.14
CA GLY A 60 12.82 -7.27 15.14
C GLY A 60 14.20 -6.80 14.63
N ALA A 61 15.11 -6.48 15.55
CA ALA A 61 16.45 -5.92 15.24
C ALA A 61 17.32 -6.78 14.30
N ASN A 62 16.95 -8.06 14.07
CA ASN A 62 17.63 -9.00 13.17
C ASN A 62 16.83 -9.30 11.89
N ALA A 63 15.79 -8.51 11.59
CA ALA A 63 14.97 -8.73 10.41
C ALA A 63 15.77 -8.43 9.13
N ALA A 64 15.49 -9.21 8.07
CA ALA A 64 16.04 -8.95 6.76
C ALA A 64 15.79 -7.49 6.32
N PRO A 65 16.69 -6.90 5.52
CA PRO A 65 16.54 -5.54 5.01
C PRO A 65 15.13 -5.29 4.47
N GLU A 66 14.59 -4.10 4.71
CA GLU A 66 13.31 -3.71 4.13
C GLU A 66 13.45 -3.64 2.62
N THR A 67 12.93 -4.67 1.95
CA THR A 67 12.79 -4.66 0.50
C THR A 67 11.46 -4.04 0.12
N SER A 68 11.49 -3.28 -0.98
CA SER A 68 10.29 -2.73 -1.62
C SER A 68 9.24 -3.81 -1.88
N ASP A 69 9.64 -5.00 -2.33
CA ASP A 69 8.71 -6.09 -2.66
C ASP A 69 7.97 -6.62 -1.42
N CYS A 70 8.66 -6.73 -0.28
CA CYS A 70 8.02 -7.14 0.97
C CYS A 70 7.00 -6.11 1.45
N PHE A 71 7.31 -4.82 1.30
CA PHE A 71 6.38 -3.75 1.65
C PHE A 71 5.14 -3.76 0.76
N ILE A 72 5.33 -3.84 -0.57
CA ILE A 72 4.23 -3.88 -1.55
C ILE A 72 3.33 -5.10 -1.31
N GLY A 73 3.93 -6.27 -1.09
CA GLY A 73 3.18 -7.50 -0.80
C GLY A 73 2.33 -7.39 0.47
N ALA A 74 2.91 -6.88 1.56
CA ALA A 74 2.19 -6.71 2.82
C ALA A 74 1.10 -5.62 2.75
N PHE A 75 1.35 -4.55 2.00
CA PHE A 75 0.38 -3.48 1.77
C PHE A 75 -0.83 -3.98 1.00
N LEU A 76 -0.59 -4.69 -0.12
CA LEU A 76 -1.67 -5.30 -0.88
C LEU A 76 -2.42 -6.33 -0.05
N ASP A 77 -1.75 -7.23 0.68
CA ASP A 77 -2.48 -8.18 1.54
C ASP A 77 -3.39 -7.49 2.57
N ARG A 78 -2.94 -6.38 3.18
CA ARG A 78 -3.73 -5.65 4.18
C ARG A 78 -4.92 -4.89 3.59
N PHE A 79 -4.70 -4.12 2.52
CA PHE A 79 -5.68 -3.16 2.00
C PHE A 79 -6.47 -3.71 0.81
N PHE A 80 -5.94 -4.71 0.11
CA PHE A 80 -6.61 -5.38 -1.01
C PHE A 80 -7.48 -6.56 -0.55
N SER A 81 -6.97 -7.43 0.33
CA SER A 81 -7.74 -8.61 0.79
C SER A 81 -8.98 -8.24 1.60
N ARG A 82 -8.96 -7.08 2.29
CA ARG A 82 -10.13 -6.57 3.02
C ARG A 82 -11.17 -5.95 2.09
N GLY A 83 -10.75 -5.09 1.15
CA GLY A 83 -11.66 -4.37 0.25
C GLY A 83 -12.34 -5.26 -0.80
N LEU A 84 -11.61 -6.18 -1.44
CA LEU A 84 -12.14 -6.98 -2.56
C LEU A 84 -12.90 -8.24 -2.12
N SER A 85 -12.64 -8.79 -0.93
CA SER A 85 -13.41 -9.95 -0.45
C SER A 85 -14.78 -9.53 0.07
N GLU A 86 -14.87 -8.44 0.82
CA GLU A 86 -16.14 -7.92 1.33
C GLU A 86 -17.00 -7.35 0.20
N ALA A 87 -16.43 -6.56 -0.72
CA ALA A 87 -17.15 -6.03 -1.87
C ALA A 87 -17.63 -7.16 -2.80
N ARG A 88 -16.78 -8.14 -3.15
CA ARG A 88 -17.21 -9.28 -3.98
C ARG A 88 -18.19 -10.20 -3.26
N ALA A 89 -18.03 -10.44 -1.96
CA ALA A 89 -19.01 -11.22 -1.20
C ALA A 89 -20.37 -10.52 -1.15
N HIS A 90 -20.38 -9.20 -0.98
CA HIS A 90 -21.61 -8.40 -1.05
C HIS A 90 -22.23 -8.41 -2.45
N GLU A 91 -21.42 -8.28 -3.51
CA GLU A 91 -21.88 -8.40 -4.90
C GLU A 91 -22.47 -9.79 -5.17
N PHE A 92 -21.80 -10.85 -4.70
CA PHE A 92 -22.24 -12.24 -4.86
C PHE A 92 -23.54 -12.53 -4.10
N MET A 93 -23.72 -11.97 -2.90
CA MET A 93 -24.92 -12.13 -2.09
C MET A 93 -26.12 -11.31 -2.62
N ASN A 94 -25.87 -10.32 -3.47
CA ASN A 94 -26.90 -9.46 -4.07
C ASN A 94 -27.15 -9.75 -5.57
N LEU A 95 -26.51 -10.77 -6.14
CA LEU A 95 -26.89 -11.31 -7.44
C LEU A 95 -28.24 -12.03 -7.31
N ARG A 96 -29.30 -11.40 -7.81
CA ARG A 96 -30.63 -12.00 -7.98
C ARG A 96 -30.79 -12.61 -9.36
#